data_AF-A0AAD0YKC0-F1
#
_entry.id   AF-A0AAD0YKC0-F1
#
_cell.length_a   1.000
_cell.length_b   1.000
_cell.length_c   1.000
_cell.angle_alpha   90.00
_cell.angle_beta   90.00
_cell.angle_gamma   90.00
#
_symmetry.space_group_name_H-M   'P 1'
#
loop_
_entity.id
_entity.type
_entity.pdbx_description
1 polymer ?
#
loop_
_entity_poly.entity_id
_entity_poly.type
_entity_poly.pdbx_seq_one_letter_code
_entity_poly.pdbx_strand_id
1 'polypeptide(L)'
;MKINPPEHWTNFIKVFTKKFNDEIVADVVRVFRTMEDIQERYDTYEFEEFIPGYIPIADDSGGQVAVISKDGRNTKVYLSSYGTLQEKYFEVLDRDLMHWMQRKFPFERIQNTISEADIERKQKENTILAQTIASFPPILQFLKEPVIIEGIALPENYASVEYIYYFQDGYHYNSVENKDLTGNAPGEFKPSWIVLASNYFADPFFIDLNEAKHDFPIYFAYHGQGNWEPIQVAESLKVFHKILNEIQNLRADKTSLIDYFDENIDLENPLWKEVYTSIEEESEEEEESEEPIEIYELIGSEARLYITDIGPNKMKVIALLKKEFGISGTEALELSKKPKILFKTGYSKWLEYDRKQLEELGASVEFGPLT
;
A
#
# COMPACT_ATOMS: atom_id res chain seq x y z
N MET A 1 -18.50 8.51 -17.66
CA MET A 1 -18.40 9.50 -18.77
C MET A 1 -17.03 9.33 -19.41
N LYS A 2 -16.89 9.31 -20.75
CA LYS A 2 -15.57 9.04 -21.37
C LYS A 2 -14.64 10.23 -21.20
N ILE A 3 -13.53 10.04 -20.48
CA ILE A 3 -12.52 11.09 -20.26
C ILE A 3 -11.79 11.38 -21.56
N ASN A 4 -11.54 12.67 -21.82
CA ASN A 4 -10.70 13.10 -22.93
C ASN A 4 -9.54 13.95 -22.38
N PRO A 5 -8.31 13.42 -22.33
CA PRO A 5 -7.19 14.11 -21.74
C PRO A 5 -6.70 15.26 -22.63
N PRO A 6 -6.08 16.30 -22.05
CA PRO A 6 -5.53 17.41 -22.82
C PRO A 6 -4.31 16.98 -23.66
N GLU A 7 -3.99 17.76 -24.69
CA GLU A 7 -2.88 17.46 -25.62
C GLU A 7 -1.53 17.30 -24.91
N HIS A 8 -1.27 18.10 -23.86
CA HIS A 8 -0.02 18.02 -23.12
C HIS A 8 0.16 16.70 -22.37
N TRP A 9 -0.92 16.04 -21.95
CA TRP A 9 -0.85 14.67 -21.41
C TRP A 9 -0.51 13.67 -22.52
N THR A 10 -1.19 13.76 -23.66
CA THR A 10 -0.92 12.89 -24.83
C THR A 10 0.54 12.98 -25.28
N ASN A 11 1.13 14.18 -25.26
CA ASN A 11 2.54 14.40 -25.59
C ASN A 11 3.48 13.87 -24.50
N PHE A 12 3.13 14.08 -23.24
CA PHE A 12 3.88 13.54 -22.10
C PHE A 12 3.93 12.01 -22.14
N ILE A 13 2.80 11.32 -22.29
CA ILE A 13 2.76 9.86 -22.21
C ILE A 13 3.55 9.19 -23.34
N LYS A 14 3.50 9.76 -24.56
CA LYS A 14 4.33 9.30 -25.69
C LYS A 14 5.83 9.37 -25.39
N VAL A 15 6.28 10.36 -24.63
CA VAL A 15 7.69 10.49 -24.24
C VAL A 15 8.00 9.61 -23.05
N PHE A 16 7.09 9.51 -22.08
CA PHE A 16 7.20 8.65 -20.92
C PHE A 16 7.35 7.17 -21.32
N THR A 17 6.44 6.62 -22.13
CA THR A 17 6.46 5.22 -22.59
C THR A 17 7.69 4.89 -23.45
N LYS A 18 8.32 5.89 -24.09
CA LYS A 18 9.61 5.69 -24.79
C LYS A 18 10.80 5.63 -23.85
N LYS A 19 10.70 6.25 -22.68
CA LYS A 19 11.80 6.44 -21.73
C LYS A 19 11.78 5.43 -20.59
N PHE A 20 10.59 4.98 -20.19
CA PHE A 20 10.36 4.08 -19.05
C PHE A 20 9.57 2.85 -19.52
N ASN A 21 10.08 1.66 -19.21
CA ASN A 21 9.38 0.41 -19.48
C ASN A 21 8.45 0.01 -18.34
N ASP A 22 8.72 0.46 -17.11
CA ASP A 22 7.99 0.09 -15.89
C ASP A 22 6.93 1.12 -15.49
N GLU A 23 5.73 0.66 -15.12
CA GLU A 23 4.61 1.52 -14.68
C GLU A 23 4.92 2.29 -13.41
N ILE A 24 5.69 1.66 -12.52
CA ILE A 24 6.21 2.26 -11.30
C ILE A 24 7.59 2.83 -11.61
N VAL A 25 7.73 4.13 -11.39
CA VAL A 25 8.96 4.89 -11.58
C VAL A 25 9.32 5.60 -10.28
N ALA A 26 10.61 5.91 -10.09
CA ALA A 26 11.07 6.58 -8.86
C ALA A 26 10.62 5.84 -7.57
N ASP A 27 10.74 4.52 -7.59
CA ASP A 27 10.46 3.56 -6.51
C ASP A 27 8.97 3.36 -6.16
N VAL A 28 8.16 4.43 -6.10
CA VAL A 28 6.76 4.36 -5.62
C VAL A 28 5.73 5.01 -6.53
N VAL A 29 6.15 5.73 -7.58
CA VAL A 29 5.20 6.50 -8.40
C VAL A 29 4.66 5.66 -9.54
N ARG A 30 3.36 5.34 -9.49
CA ARG A 30 2.67 4.68 -10.61
C ARG A 30 2.12 5.75 -11.55
N VAL A 31 2.67 5.84 -12.76
CA VAL A 31 2.15 6.74 -13.81
C VAL A 31 1.12 5.99 -14.65
N PHE A 32 -0.09 6.53 -14.78
CA PHE A 32 -1.16 5.92 -15.58
C PHE A 32 -0.87 6.10 -17.07
N ARG A 33 -0.78 4.96 -17.78
CA ARG A 33 -0.25 4.92 -19.15
C ARG A 33 -1.34 4.87 -20.19
N THR A 34 -2.46 4.26 -19.82
CA THR A 34 -3.57 4.02 -20.70
C THR A 34 -4.75 4.91 -20.32
N MET A 35 -5.72 5.02 -21.23
CA MET A 35 -6.97 5.71 -20.89
C MET A 35 -7.82 4.86 -19.96
N GLU A 36 -7.68 3.55 -20.05
CA GLU A 36 -8.31 2.57 -19.19
C GLU A 36 -7.87 2.77 -17.74
N ASP A 37 -6.56 2.90 -17.48
CA ASP A 37 -6.00 3.16 -16.13
C ASP A 37 -6.58 4.47 -15.54
N ILE A 38 -6.63 5.52 -16.35
CA ILE A 38 -7.16 6.82 -15.91
C ILE A 38 -8.66 6.71 -15.64
N GLN A 39 -9.40 6.02 -16.51
CA GLN A 39 -10.85 5.87 -16.39
C GLN A 39 -11.21 5.06 -15.16
N GLU A 40 -10.49 3.96 -14.90
CA GLU A 40 -10.63 3.15 -13.69
C GLU A 40 -10.49 4.03 -12.45
N ARG A 41 -9.38 4.76 -12.29
CA ARG A 41 -9.18 5.62 -11.10
C ARG A 41 -10.15 6.78 -11.03
N TYR A 42 -10.55 7.33 -12.16
CA TYR A 42 -11.51 8.42 -12.20
C TYR A 42 -12.89 7.98 -11.71
N ASP A 43 -13.32 6.78 -12.11
CA ASP A 43 -14.61 6.22 -11.72
C ASP A 43 -14.57 5.69 -10.29
N THR A 44 -13.53 4.95 -9.89
CA THR A 44 -13.37 4.40 -8.53
C THR A 44 -13.38 5.48 -7.45
N TYR A 45 -12.77 6.64 -7.71
CA TYR A 45 -12.68 7.74 -6.75
C TYR A 45 -13.65 8.90 -7.06
N GLU A 46 -14.67 8.64 -7.89
CA GLU A 46 -15.78 9.56 -8.16
C GLU A 46 -15.34 10.98 -8.56
N PHE A 47 -14.30 11.09 -9.39
CA PHE A 47 -13.74 12.39 -9.81
C PHE A 47 -14.78 13.28 -10.52
N GLU A 48 -15.78 12.69 -11.18
CA GLU A 48 -16.88 13.44 -11.81
C GLU A 48 -17.71 14.23 -10.80
N GLU A 49 -17.88 13.69 -9.59
CA GLU A 49 -18.63 14.35 -8.53
C GLU A 49 -17.78 15.39 -7.81
N PHE A 50 -16.55 15.01 -7.44
CA PHE A 50 -15.73 15.82 -6.54
C PHE A 50 -14.90 16.90 -7.25
N ILE A 51 -14.29 16.59 -8.39
CA ILE A 51 -13.40 17.48 -9.13
C ILE A 51 -13.50 17.27 -10.66
N PRO A 52 -14.68 17.48 -11.27
CA PRO A 52 -14.95 17.13 -12.68
C PRO A 52 -14.06 17.87 -13.68
N GLY A 53 -13.38 18.94 -13.27
CA GLY A 53 -12.43 19.70 -14.10
C GLY A 53 -11.05 19.07 -14.23
N TYR A 54 -10.76 17.96 -13.54
CA TYR A 54 -9.42 17.38 -13.43
C TYR A 54 -9.43 15.89 -13.74
N ILE A 55 -8.26 15.33 -14.05
CA ILE A 55 -8.06 13.90 -14.29
C ILE A 55 -6.85 13.39 -13.51
N PRO A 56 -6.91 12.16 -12.96
CA PRO A 56 -5.77 11.53 -12.34
C PRO A 56 -4.77 11.08 -13.39
N ILE A 57 -3.48 11.19 -13.09
CA ILE A 57 -2.41 10.82 -14.05
C ILE A 57 -1.30 9.96 -13.44
N ALA A 58 -1.21 9.95 -12.11
CA ALA A 58 -0.31 9.09 -11.37
C ALA A 58 -0.71 9.06 -9.89
N ASP A 59 -0.23 8.05 -9.16
CA ASP A 59 -0.32 7.96 -7.71
C ASP A 59 1.02 7.53 -7.09
N ASP A 60 1.11 7.61 -5.77
CA ASP A 60 2.22 7.07 -4.98
C ASP A 60 1.88 5.74 -4.30
N SER A 61 0.74 5.14 -4.64
CA SER A 61 0.13 3.97 -4.00
C SER A 61 -0.10 4.12 -2.47
N GLY A 62 0.09 5.32 -1.92
CA GLY A 62 -0.06 5.69 -0.50
C GLY A 62 -1.21 6.67 -0.26
N GLY A 63 -2.19 6.72 -1.16
CA GLY A 63 -3.37 7.57 -1.04
C GLY A 63 -3.22 8.97 -1.64
N GLN A 64 -2.08 9.31 -2.23
CA GLN A 64 -1.90 10.56 -2.96
C GLN A 64 -2.06 10.37 -4.46
N VAL A 65 -2.57 11.41 -5.11
CA VAL A 65 -2.82 11.41 -6.55
C VAL A 65 -2.30 12.70 -7.18
N ALA A 66 -1.54 12.54 -8.26
CA ALA A 66 -1.21 13.64 -9.15
C ALA A 66 -2.35 13.82 -10.15
N VAL A 67 -2.86 15.04 -10.25
CA VAL A 67 -3.96 15.41 -11.15
C VAL A 67 -3.58 16.56 -12.05
N ILE A 68 -4.20 16.62 -13.23
CA ILE A 68 -4.08 17.75 -14.17
C ILE A 68 -5.45 18.25 -14.58
N SER A 69 -5.54 19.50 -15.03
CA SER A 69 -6.78 20.07 -15.52
C SER A 69 -7.16 19.49 -16.89
N LYS A 70 -8.45 19.32 -17.14
CA LYS A 70 -9.01 19.06 -18.48
C LYS A 70 -8.88 20.28 -19.41
N ASP A 71 -8.74 21.50 -18.87
CA ASP A 71 -8.44 22.69 -19.67
C ASP A 71 -6.97 22.68 -20.08
N GLY A 72 -6.70 22.38 -21.36
CA GLY A 72 -5.35 22.29 -21.91
C GLY A 72 -4.51 23.58 -21.82
N ARG A 73 -5.08 24.71 -21.39
CA ARG A 73 -4.33 25.94 -21.07
C ARG A 73 -3.64 25.88 -19.70
N ASN A 74 -4.12 25.03 -18.78
CA ASN A 74 -3.57 24.84 -17.45
C ASN A 74 -2.70 23.59 -17.41
N THR A 75 -1.40 23.77 -17.63
CA THR A 75 -0.44 22.67 -17.75
C THR A 75 0.07 22.14 -16.41
N LYS A 76 -0.26 22.80 -15.29
CA LYS A 76 0.29 22.47 -13.97
C LYS A 76 -0.08 21.05 -13.54
N VAL A 77 0.81 20.47 -12.75
CA VAL A 77 0.57 19.20 -12.06
C VAL A 77 0.23 19.51 -10.61
N TYR A 78 -0.88 18.98 -10.13
CA TYR A 78 -1.34 19.18 -8.78
C TYR A 78 -1.25 17.89 -7.98
N LEU A 79 -0.92 18.00 -6.70
CA LEU A 79 -1.08 16.96 -5.71
C LEU A 79 -2.45 17.10 -5.08
N SER A 80 -3.15 15.98 -4.94
CA SER A 80 -4.30 15.83 -4.08
C SER A 80 -4.19 14.52 -3.31
N SER A 81 -5.09 14.31 -2.37
CA SER A 81 -5.31 13.01 -1.74
C SER A 81 -6.62 12.46 -2.24
N TYR A 82 -6.67 11.15 -2.51
CA TYR A 82 -7.91 10.47 -2.83
C TYR A 82 -8.98 10.67 -1.73
N GLY A 83 -8.58 10.85 -0.47
CA GLY A 83 -9.49 11.14 0.65
C GLY A 83 -9.99 12.59 0.73
N THR A 84 -9.42 13.53 -0.05
CA THR A 84 -9.80 14.96 -0.01
C THR A 84 -9.78 15.59 -1.40
N LEU A 85 -10.48 14.99 -2.36
CA LEU A 85 -10.59 15.50 -3.73
C LEU A 85 -11.37 16.82 -3.80
N GLN A 86 -10.72 17.94 -3.47
CA GLN A 86 -11.30 19.28 -3.61
C GLN A 86 -10.23 20.25 -4.12
N GLU A 87 -10.57 21.06 -5.13
CA GLU A 87 -9.62 21.99 -5.77
C GLU A 87 -8.93 22.95 -4.79
N LYS A 88 -9.62 23.36 -3.72
CA LYS A 88 -9.09 24.28 -2.72
C LYS A 88 -7.90 23.70 -1.93
N TYR A 89 -7.72 22.38 -1.94
CA TYR A 89 -6.63 21.66 -1.30
C TYR A 89 -5.53 21.23 -2.28
N PHE A 90 -5.64 21.61 -3.55
CA PHE A 90 -4.61 21.27 -4.52
C PHE A 90 -3.32 22.00 -4.22
N GLU A 91 -2.24 21.23 -4.22
CA GLU A 91 -0.89 21.76 -4.14
C GLU A 91 -0.21 21.63 -5.49
N VAL A 92 0.55 22.64 -5.91
CA VAL A 92 1.25 22.55 -7.19
C VAL A 92 2.52 21.72 -7.01
N LEU A 93 2.54 20.50 -7.57
CA LEU A 93 3.75 19.67 -7.66
C LEU A 93 4.74 20.26 -8.65
N ASP A 94 4.22 20.71 -9.80
CA ASP A 94 5.06 21.28 -10.84
C ASP A 94 4.27 22.14 -11.84
N ARG A 95 5.01 22.92 -12.63
CA ARG A 95 4.48 23.80 -13.66
C ARG A 95 3.96 23.05 -14.89
N ASP A 96 4.52 21.86 -15.17
CA ASP A 96 4.14 20.98 -16.27
C ASP A 96 4.65 19.53 -16.11
N LEU A 97 4.02 18.59 -16.83
CA LEU A 97 4.33 17.16 -16.78
C LEU A 97 5.76 16.81 -17.21
N MET A 98 6.32 17.55 -18.17
CA MET A 98 7.66 17.28 -18.67
C MET A 98 8.72 17.70 -17.65
N HIS A 99 8.52 18.83 -16.98
CA HIS A 99 9.39 19.29 -15.90
C HIS A 99 9.25 18.39 -14.66
N TRP A 100 8.02 17.96 -14.33
CA TRP A 100 7.77 17.01 -13.25
C TRP A 100 8.51 15.67 -13.47
N MET A 101 8.45 15.13 -14.69
CA MET A 101 9.22 13.94 -15.09
C MET A 101 10.74 14.15 -15.04
N GLN A 102 11.25 15.31 -15.47
CA GLN A 102 12.68 15.62 -15.39
C GLN A 102 13.19 15.62 -13.94
N ARG A 103 12.32 15.99 -12.99
CA ARG A 103 12.58 15.99 -11.55
C ARG A 103 12.32 14.65 -10.88
N LYS A 104 12.04 13.59 -11.65
CA LYS A 104 11.73 12.23 -11.19
C LYS A 104 10.43 12.14 -10.38
N PHE A 105 9.39 12.84 -10.83
CA PHE A 105 8.03 12.69 -10.30
C PHE A 105 7.91 12.93 -8.78
N PRO A 106 8.43 14.03 -8.23
CA PRO A 106 8.27 14.28 -6.81
C PRO A 106 6.78 14.37 -6.47
N PHE A 107 6.31 13.52 -5.57
CA PHE A 107 5.08 13.71 -4.78
C PHE A 107 5.35 14.58 -3.54
N GLU A 108 6.59 15.05 -3.39
CA GLU A 108 6.99 15.98 -2.34
C GLU A 108 6.30 17.34 -2.50
N ARG A 109 5.67 17.77 -1.41
CA ARG A 109 5.04 19.08 -1.27
C ARG A 109 6.10 20.17 -1.35
N ILE A 110 6.03 21.04 -2.36
CA ILE A 110 6.95 22.18 -2.48
C ILE A 110 6.72 23.19 -1.33
N GLN A 111 5.67 23.04 -0.53
CA GLN A 111 5.52 23.68 0.78
C GLN A 111 5.28 22.63 1.86
N ASN A 112 6.35 22.05 2.39
CA ASN A 112 6.54 21.79 3.82
C ASN A 112 7.86 21.05 3.99
N THR A 113 8.97 21.80 4.06
CA THR A 113 10.07 21.31 4.89
C THR A 113 9.49 21.20 6.29
N ILE A 114 9.11 19.98 6.70
CA ILE A 114 8.65 19.70 8.05
C ILE A 114 9.72 20.31 8.97
N SER A 115 9.32 21.25 9.81
CA SER A 115 10.30 21.92 10.67
C SER A 115 10.97 20.88 11.56
N GLU A 116 12.23 21.09 11.96
CA GLU A 116 12.90 20.20 12.91
C GLU A 116 12.04 20.00 14.17
N ALA A 117 11.33 21.05 14.60
CA ALA A 117 10.38 21.00 15.71
C ALA A 117 9.19 20.07 15.45
N ASP A 118 8.65 20.02 14.22
CA ASP A 118 7.57 19.09 13.86
C ASP A 118 8.06 17.64 13.75
N ILE A 119 9.29 17.42 13.27
CA ILE A 119 9.92 16.08 13.28
C ILE A 119 10.07 15.59 14.71
N GLU A 120 10.63 16.42 15.59
CA GLU A 120 10.79 16.11 17.02
C GLU A 120 9.44 15.86 17.70
N ARG A 121 8.41 16.66 17.37
CA ARG A 121 7.05 16.48 17.89
C ARG A 121 6.48 15.11 17.50
N LYS A 122 6.52 14.75 16.21
CA LYS A 122 5.99 13.46 15.73
C LYS A 122 6.76 12.28 16.33
N GLN A 123 8.08 12.39 16.45
CA GLN A 123 8.90 11.35 17.12
C GLN A 123 8.52 11.16 18.59
N LYS A 124 8.24 12.27 19.29
CA LYS A 124 7.78 12.24 20.67
C LYS A 124 6.39 11.60 20.80
N GLU A 125 5.45 11.96 19.92
CA GLU A 125 4.10 11.37 19.88
C GLU A 125 4.16 9.87 19.58
N ASN A 126 5.00 9.47 18.63
CA ASN A 126 5.27 8.06 18.35
C ASN A 126 5.83 7.32 19.56
N THR A 127 6.78 7.91 20.27
CA THR A 127 7.34 7.31 21.49
C THR A 127 6.26 7.11 22.56
N ILE A 128 5.40 8.11 22.77
CA ILE A 128 4.32 8.05 23.76
C ILE A 128 3.28 6.98 23.38
N LEU A 129 2.86 6.97 22.10
CA LEU A 129 1.86 6.00 21.65
C LEU A 129 2.43 4.58 21.67
N ALA A 130 3.66 4.37 21.21
CA ALA A 130 4.33 3.06 21.28
C ALA A 130 4.45 2.55 22.72
N GLN A 131 4.78 3.41 23.69
CA GLN A 131 4.79 3.05 25.12
C GLN A 131 3.40 2.69 25.64
N THR A 132 2.38 3.42 25.20
CA THR A 132 0.98 3.16 25.57
C THR A 132 0.54 1.81 25.03
N ILE A 133 0.77 1.52 23.74
CA ILE A 133 0.47 0.23 23.11
C ILE A 133 1.26 -0.90 23.78
N ALA A 134 2.53 -0.68 24.11
CA ALA A 134 3.35 -1.67 24.81
C ALA A 134 2.85 -2.02 26.22
N SER A 135 2.00 -1.18 26.83
CA SER A 135 1.36 -1.48 28.10
C SER A 135 0.20 -2.49 27.99
N PHE A 136 -0.21 -2.85 26.76
CA PHE A 136 -1.30 -3.77 26.48
C PHE A 136 -0.81 -5.02 25.73
N PRO A 137 -0.52 -6.13 26.43
CA PRO A 137 -0.04 -7.37 25.81
C PRO A 137 -0.91 -7.92 24.67
N PRO A 138 -2.27 -7.84 24.72
CA PRO A 138 -3.10 -8.32 23.61
C PRO A 138 -2.82 -7.59 22.28
N ILE A 139 -2.57 -6.28 22.31
CA ILE A 139 -2.26 -5.49 21.10
C ILE A 139 -0.90 -5.91 20.54
N LEU A 140 0.10 -6.07 21.40
CA LEU A 140 1.43 -6.54 21.00
C LEU A 140 1.38 -7.92 20.35
N GLN A 141 0.57 -8.82 20.91
CA GLN A 141 0.42 -10.16 20.35
C GLN A 141 -0.21 -10.11 18.96
N PHE A 142 -1.28 -9.34 18.79
CA PHE A 142 -1.95 -9.18 17.50
C PHE A 142 -1.01 -8.62 16.42
N LEU A 143 -0.26 -7.55 16.74
CA LEU A 143 0.65 -6.92 15.77
C LEU A 143 1.91 -7.74 15.46
N LYS A 144 2.27 -8.71 16.31
CA LYS A 144 3.45 -9.57 16.11
C LYS A 144 3.21 -10.68 15.08
N GLU A 145 1.95 -11.10 14.94
CA GLU A 145 1.55 -12.22 14.07
C GLU A 145 0.50 -11.69 13.08
N PRO A 146 0.88 -10.86 12.09
CA PRO A 146 -0.09 -10.37 11.11
C PRO A 146 -0.60 -11.52 10.24
N VAL A 147 -1.91 -11.57 10.03
CA VAL A 147 -2.54 -12.48 9.05
C VAL A 147 -2.88 -11.64 7.82
N ILE A 148 -2.10 -11.81 6.76
CA ILE A 148 -2.23 -11.04 5.52
C ILE A 148 -2.99 -11.92 4.51
N ILE A 149 -4.17 -11.47 4.12
CA ILE A 149 -5.08 -12.13 3.19
C ILE A 149 -5.25 -11.18 2.01
N GLU A 150 -4.63 -11.50 0.88
CA GLU A 150 -4.71 -10.68 -0.33
C GLU A 150 -6.11 -10.83 -0.97
N GLY A 151 -6.69 -9.73 -1.44
CA GLY A 151 -7.80 -9.78 -2.42
C GLY A 151 -9.23 -9.68 -1.91
N ILE A 152 -9.47 -9.32 -0.65
CA ILE A 152 -10.81 -9.11 -0.08
C ILE A 152 -10.72 -7.96 0.95
N ALA A 153 -11.82 -7.31 1.34
CA ALA A 153 -11.93 -6.21 2.33
C ALA A 153 -11.26 -6.42 3.72
N LEU A 154 -10.54 -7.53 3.91
CA LEU A 154 -9.81 -7.94 5.11
C LEU A 154 -8.47 -7.19 5.28
N PRO A 155 -7.85 -7.25 6.47
CA PRO A 155 -6.61 -6.53 6.73
C PRO A 155 -5.42 -7.02 5.89
N GLU A 156 -4.74 -6.09 5.23
CA GLU A 156 -3.52 -6.35 4.45
C GLU A 156 -2.30 -5.63 5.03
N ASN A 157 -2.51 -4.42 5.54
CA ASN A 157 -1.46 -3.55 6.07
C ASN A 157 -1.56 -3.50 7.58
N TYR A 158 -0.51 -3.85 8.30
CA TYR A 158 -0.50 -3.84 9.78
C TYR A 158 0.47 -2.78 10.32
N ALA A 159 0.07 -2.14 11.42
CA ALA A 159 0.90 -1.18 12.11
C ALA A 159 2.12 -1.85 12.75
N SER A 160 3.30 -1.26 12.60
CA SER A 160 4.45 -1.61 13.44
C SER A 160 4.33 -0.89 14.78
N VAL A 161 4.56 -1.58 15.89
CA VAL A 161 4.60 -0.97 17.23
C VAL A 161 5.63 0.17 17.30
N GLU A 162 6.76 0.02 16.61
CA GLU A 162 7.82 1.04 16.56
C GLU A 162 7.39 2.30 15.83
N TYR A 163 6.45 2.20 14.89
CA TYR A 163 6.00 3.30 14.03
C TYR A 163 4.48 3.53 14.12
N ILE A 164 3.86 3.12 15.22
CA ILE A 164 2.40 3.04 15.36
C ILE A 164 1.73 4.40 15.15
N TYR A 165 2.37 5.49 15.58
CA TYR A 165 1.84 6.84 15.37
C TYR A 165 1.82 7.21 13.89
N TYR A 166 2.87 6.83 13.14
CA TYR A 166 2.93 7.11 11.71
C TYR A 166 1.85 6.37 10.92
N PHE A 167 1.42 5.20 11.40
CA PHE A 167 0.31 4.44 10.84
C PHE A 167 -1.06 5.10 11.05
N GLN A 168 -1.16 6.12 11.90
CA GLN A 168 -2.40 6.87 12.12
C GLN A 168 -2.59 8.04 11.15
N ASP A 169 -1.65 8.27 10.23
CA ASP A 169 -1.78 9.30 9.20
C ASP A 169 -2.97 9.01 8.28
N GLY A 170 -3.81 10.01 8.04
CA GLY A 170 -5.11 9.86 7.37
C GLY A 170 -6.29 9.59 8.32
N TYR A 171 -6.03 9.17 9.56
CA TYR A 171 -7.09 8.88 10.57
C TYR A 171 -7.03 9.84 11.75
N HIS A 172 -5.90 9.90 12.45
CA HIS A 172 -5.70 10.79 13.60
C HIS A 172 -5.26 12.18 13.19
N TYR A 173 -4.44 12.24 12.16
CA TYR A 173 -3.88 13.49 11.70
C TYR A 173 -3.64 13.39 10.21
N ASN A 174 -3.42 14.54 9.60
CA ASN A 174 -2.95 14.62 8.25
C ASN A 174 -1.52 15.18 8.22
N SER A 175 -0.55 14.38 7.78
CA SER A 175 0.85 14.83 7.66
C SER A 175 1.02 15.93 6.62
N VAL A 176 0.08 16.00 5.66
CA VAL A 176 -0.04 16.98 4.59
C VAL A 176 -0.26 18.38 5.16
N GLU A 177 -1.39 18.54 5.86
CA GLU A 177 -1.84 19.82 6.41
C GLU A 177 -1.29 20.09 7.81
N ASN A 178 -0.57 19.11 8.39
CA ASN A 178 -0.17 19.08 9.80
C ASN A 178 -1.37 19.32 10.74
N LYS A 179 -2.50 18.68 10.43
CA LYS A 179 -3.79 18.92 11.07
C LYS A 179 -4.23 17.70 11.87
N ASP A 180 -4.74 17.92 13.07
CA ASP A 180 -5.46 16.89 13.85
C ASP A 180 -6.83 16.63 13.22
N LEU A 181 -7.11 15.36 12.94
CA LEU A 181 -8.37 14.88 12.37
C LEU A 181 -9.28 14.25 13.43
N THR A 182 -8.79 14.11 14.66
CA THR A 182 -9.56 13.52 15.76
C THR A 182 -10.52 14.49 16.39
N GLY A 183 -11.59 13.95 16.97
CA GLY A 183 -12.57 14.71 17.72
C GLY A 183 -13.56 13.83 18.47
N ASN A 184 -14.56 14.46 19.07
CA ASN A 184 -15.57 13.76 19.89
C ASN A 184 -17.00 13.99 19.36
N ALA A 185 -17.17 14.72 18.26
CA ALA A 185 -18.47 14.87 17.63
C ALA A 185 -18.87 13.57 16.91
N PRO A 186 -20.17 13.31 16.71
CA PRO A 186 -20.63 12.17 15.93
C PRO A 186 -20.00 12.15 14.53
N GLY A 187 -19.43 11.01 14.15
CA GLY A 187 -18.76 10.83 12.87
C GLY A 187 -17.29 11.27 12.83
N GLU A 188 -16.74 11.85 13.90
CA GLU A 188 -15.31 12.13 13.99
C GLU A 188 -14.52 10.90 14.48
N PHE A 189 -13.28 10.75 14.02
CA PHE A 189 -12.40 9.70 14.53
C PHE A 189 -11.99 10.06 15.96
N LYS A 190 -12.14 9.15 16.92
CA LYS A 190 -11.85 9.52 18.32
C LYS A 190 -10.35 9.50 18.60
N PRO A 191 -9.85 10.39 19.49
CA PRO A 191 -8.46 10.36 19.93
C PRO A 191 -8.03 9.03 20.57
N SER A 192 -8.98 8.28 21.16
CA SER A 192 -8.71 6.99 21.78
C SER A 192 -8.77 5.81 20.80
N TRP A 193 -9.25 6.02 19.57
CA TRP A 193 -9.33 4.97 18.56
C TRP A 193 -7.97 4.75 17.93
N ILE A 194 -7.41 3.56 17.92
CA ILE A 194 -6.08 3.32 17.33
C ILE A 194 -6.20 2.29 16.23
N VAL A 195 -5.79 2.69 15.02
CA VAL A 195 -5.75 1.82 13.84
C VAL A 195 -4.58 0.85 14.00
N LEU A 196 -4.89 -0.44 13.94
CA LEU A 196 -3.92 -1.53 14.05
C LEU A 196 -3.64 -2.18 12.70
N ALA A 197 -4.60 -2.14 11.79
CA ALA A 197 -4.44 -2.60 10.42
C ALA A 197 -5.37 -1.86 9.46
N SER A 198 -5.15 -1.98 8.15
CA SER A 198 -6.07 -1.51 7.11
C SER A 198 -6.12 -2.50 5.94
N ASN A 199 -7.22 -2.50 5.20
CA ASN A 199 -7.31 -3.25 3.95
C ASN A 199 -6.65 -2.48 2.79
N TYR A 200 -6.78 -3.02 1.58
CA TYR A 200 -6.33 -2.41 0.33
C TYR A 200 -6.89 -1.00 0.09
N PHE A 201 -8.12 -0.74 0.52
CA PHE A 201 -8.81 0.54 0.37
C PHE A 201 -8.47 1.56 1.46
N ALA A 202 -7.58 1.22 2.39
CA ALA A 202 -7.33 2.01 3.60
C ALA A 202 -8.55 2.16 4.53
N ASP A 203 -9.46 1.18 4.51
CA ASP A 203 -10.47 1.06 5.57
C ASP A 203 -9.78 0.57 6.86
N PRO A 204 -9.95 1.27 7.99
CA PRO A 204 -9.22 0.93 9.20
C PRO A 204 -9.87 -0.21 9.99
N PHE A 205 -9.02 -1.08 10.52
CA PHE A 205 -9.32 -1.99 11.62
C PHE A 205 -8.70 -1.42 12.90
N PHE A 206 -9.54 -0.99 13.84
CA PHE A 206 -9.10 -0.21 14.99
C PHE A 206 -9.75 -0.67 16.29
N ILE A 207 -9.15 -0.26 17.40
CA ILE A 207 -9.62 -0.48 18.77
C ILE A 207 -9.90 0.85 19.45
N ASP A 208 -10.68 0.87 20.54
CA ASP A 208 -10.71 2.00 21.47
C ASP A 208 -9.85 1.70 22.71
N LEU A 209 -8.84 2.53 23.00
CA LEU A 209 -7.98 2.37 24.18
C LEU A 209 -8.76 2.43 25.50
N ASN A 210 -9.92 3.06 25.52
CA ASN A 210 -10.79 3.10 26.71
C ASN A 210 -11.50 1.77 26.98
N GLU A 211 -11.48 0.83 26.02
CA GLU A 211 -12.17 -0.46 26.10
C GLU A 211 -11.23 -1.61 26.51
N ALA A 212 -10.08 -1.29 27.11
CA ALA A 212 -9.14 -2.29 27.64
C ALA A 212 -9.78 -3.29 28.62
N LYS A 213 -10.86 -2.91 29.31
CA LYS A 213 -11.62 -3.79 30.21
C LYS A 213 -12.53 -4.79 29.47
N HIS A 214 -12.76 -4.57 28.19
CA HIS A 214 -13.60 -5.38 27.30
C HIS A 214 -12.75 -6.14 26.28
N ASP A 215 -11.46 -6.36 26.57
CA ASP A 215 -10.52 -7.14 25.75
C ASP A 215 -10.33 -6.61 24.31
N PHE A 216 -10.47 -5.29 24.15
CA PHE A 216 -10.30 -4.58 22.88
C PHE A 216 -11.13 -5.16 21.73
N PRO A 217 -12.45 -4.89 21.70
CA PRO A 217 -13.26 -5.16 20.52
C PRO A 217 -12.64 -4.50 19.29
N ILE A 218 -12.79 -5.16 18.14
CA ILE A 218 -12.28 -4.64 16.87
C ILE A 218 -13.41 -4.00 16.11
N TYR A 219 -13.15 -2.78 15.66
CA TYR A 219 -14.03 -2.02 14.81
C TYR A 219 -13.44 -1.88 13.42
N PHE A 220 -14.33 -1.85 12.45
CA PHE A 220 -14.08 -1.51 11.07
C PHE A 220 -14.90 -0.26 10.74
N ALA A 221 -14.44 0.55 9.78
CA ALA A 221 -15.25 1.62 9.22
C ALA A 221 -14.90 1.79 7.74
N TYR A 222 -15.89 2.05 6.89
CA TYR A 222 -15.62 2.40 5.50
C TYR A 222 -15.00 3.80 5.41
N HIS A 223 -13.88 3.90 4.70
CA HIS A 223 -13.24 5.16 4.36
C HIS A 223 -14.11 5.92 3.32
N GLY A 224 -13.86 7.22 3.17
CA GLY A 224 -14.45 8.03 2.08
C GLY A 224 -15.85 8.61 2.31
N GLN A 225 -16.56 8.28 3.39
CA GLN A 225 -17.94 8.77 3.63
C GLN A 225 -18.03 10.15 4.31
N GLY A 226 -16.89 10.76 4.65
CA GLY A 226 -16.83 12.05 5.37
C GLY A 226 -17.20 11.97 6.86
N ASN A 227 -17.53 10.77 7.36
CA ASN A 227 -17.73 10.42 8.76
C ASN A 227 -17.19 9.00 9.03
N TRP A 228 -16.85 8.72 10.29
CA TRP A 228 -16.42 7.41 10.75
C TRP A 228 -17.55 6.74 11.54
N GLU A 229 -18.17 5.74 10.95
CA GLU A 229 -19.18 4.90 11.60
C GLU A 229 -18.56 3.54 11.98
N PRO A 230 -18.28 3.30 13.28
CA PRO A 230 -17.62 2.07 13.72
C PRO A 230 -18.59 0.88 13.68
N ILE A 231 -18.19 -0.15 12.95
CA ILE A 231 -18.85 -1.46 12.89
C ILE A 231 -18.01 -2.42 13.72
N GLN A 232 -18.56 -2.96 14.82
CA GLN A 232 -17.83 -3.96 15.61
C GLN A 232 -17.77 -5.27 14.82
N VAL A 233 -16.58 -5.72 14.43
CA VAL A 233 -16.36 -6.93 13.61
C VAL A 233 -15.88 -8.12 14.44
N ALA A 234 -15.39 -7.89 15.66
CA ALA A 234 -15.07 -8.94 16.61
C ALA A 234 -15.13 -8.43 18.06
N GLU A 235 -15.44 -9.32 19.00
CA GLU A 235 -15.52 -8.99 20.43
C GLU A 235 -14.16 -8.76 21.10
N SER A 236 -13.06 -9.22 20.49
CA SER A 236 -11.69 -9.02 20.98
C SER A 236 -10.66 -9.20 19.87
N LEU A 237 -9.46 -8.68 20.09
CA LEU A 237 -8.28 -8.96 19.24
C LEU A 237 -8.04 -10.46 19.03
N LYS A 238 -8.24 -11.27 20.08
CA LYS A 238 -8.03 -12.72 20.02
C LYS A 238 -9.06 -13.41 19.14
N VAL A 239 -10.34 -13.03 19.25
CA VAL A 239 -11.41 -13.56 18.42
C VAL A 239 -11.18 -13.16 16.96
N PHE A 240 -10.86 -11.89 16.71
CA PHE A 240 -10.58 -11.40 15.37
C PHE A 240 -9.41 -12.15 14.72
N HIS A 241 -8.29 -12.29 15.44
CA HIS A 241 -7.13 -13.01 14.96
C HIS A 241 -7.43 -14.49 14.67
N LYS A 242 -8.26 -15.14 15.50
CA LYS A 242 -8.73 -16.51 15.22
C LYS A 242 -9.52 -16.55 13.91
N ILE A 243 -10.48 -15.64 13.71
CA ILE A 243 -11.28 -15.58 12.50
C ILE A 243 -10.39 -15.45 11.27
N LEU A 244 -9.44 -14.51 11.28
CA LEU A 244 -8.51 -14.32 10.16
C LEU A 244 -7.68 -15.57 9.86
N ASN A 245 -7.18 -16.28 10.88
CA ASN A 245 -6.43 -17.52 10.66
C ASN A 245 -7.29 -18.63 10.06
N GLU A 246 -8.53 -18.80 10.51
CA GLU A 246 -9.42 -19.82 9.93
C GLU A 246 -9.72 -19.49 8.46
N ILE A 247 -10.03 -18.24 8.13
CA ILE A 247 -10.19 -17.78 6.74
C ILE A 247 -8.94 -18.10 5.93
N GLN A 248 -7.75 -17.70 6.42
CA GLN A 248 -6.48 -17.93 5.75
C GLN A 248 -6.19 -19.42 5.51
N ASN A 249 -6.55 -20.29 6.45
CA ASN A 249 -6.33 -21.73 6.34
C ASN A 249 -7.31 -22.40 5.37
N LEU A 250 -8.55 -21.92 5.33
CA LEU A 250 -9.63 -22.49 4.53
C LEU A 250 -9.72 -21.89 3.11
N ARG A 251 -9.04 -20.77 2.83
CA ARG A 251 -9.15 -20.04 1.55
C ARG A 251 -8.93 -20.86 0.27
N ALA A 252 -8.22 -21.98 0.35
CA ALA A 252 -8.00 -22.86 -0.79
C ALA A 252 -9.17 -23.84 -1.06
N ASP A 253 -10.10 -23.98 -0.12
CA ASP A 253 -11.29 -24.82 -0.22
C ASP A 253 -12.54 -23.97 0.02
N LYS A 254 -13.12 -23.48 -1.07
CA LYS A 254 -14.30 -22.62 -1.07
C LYS A 254 -15.48 -23.24 -0.30
N THR A 255 -15.70 -24.55 -0.40
CA THR A 255 -16.83 -25.19 0.30
C THR A 255 -16.60 -25.14 1.81
N SER A 256 -15.41 -25.53 2.25
CA SER A 256 -15.07 -25.46 3.68
C SER A 256 -15.04 -24.02 4.21
N LEU A 257 -14.67 -23.04 3.39
CA LEU A 257 -14.70 -21.62 3.76
C LEU A 257 -16.14 -21.12 3.91
N ILE A 258 -17.04 -21.42 2.98
CA ILE A 258 -18.46 -21.08 3.07
C ILE A 258 -19.09 -21.70 4.32
N ASP A 259 -18.88 -23.00 4.55
CA ASP A 259 -19.39 -23.71 5.73
C ASP A 259 -18.90 -23.04 7.03
N TYR A 260 -17.64 -22.58 7.05
CA TYR A 260 -17.10 -21.85 8.20
C TYR A 260 -17.84 -20.53 8.45
N PHE A 261 -18.12 -19.75 7.40
CA PHE A 261 -18.86 -18.48 7.53
C PHE A 261 -20.29 -18.73 8.02
N ASP A 262 -21.00 -19.68 7.42
CA ASP A 262 -22.39 -20.01 7.78
C ASP A 262 -22.54 -20.43 9.26
N GLU A 263 -21.54 -21.13 9.80
CA GLU A 263 -21.59 -21.64 11.17
C GLU A 263 -21.02 -20.68 12.23
N ASN A 264 -20.05 -19.83 11.86
CA ASN A 264 -19.20 -19.13 12.84
C ASN A 264 -19.22 -17.61 12.72
N ILE A 265 -19.75 -17.04 11.64
CA ILE A 265 -19.68 -15.61 11.35
C ILE A 265 -21.08 -15.00 11.27
N ASP A 266 -21.25 -13.82 11.86
CA ASP A 266 -22.49 -13.07 11.78
C ASP A 266 -22.58 -12.32 10.44
N LEU A 267 -23.34 -12.87 9.50
CA LEU A 267 -23.54 -12.30 8.16
C LEU A 267 -24.51 -11.09 8.15
N GLU A 268 -25.11 -10.71 9.29
CA GLU A 268 -25.78 -9.41 9.42
C GLU A 268 -24.75 -8.28 9.59
N ASN A 269 -23.50 -8.60 9.94
CA ASN A 269 -22.41 -7.63 9.96
C ASN A 269 -22.03 -7.22 8.53
N PRO A 270 -22.03 -5.92 8.19
CA PRO A 270 -21.76 -5.46 6.83
C PRO A 270 -20.42 -5.91 6.25
N LEU A 271 -19.34 -5.86 7.05
CA LEU A 271 -18.01 -6.29 6.58
C LEU A 271 -18.03 -7.79 6.26
N TRP A 272 -18.54 -8.61 7.19
CA TRP A 272 -18.51 -10.06 6.99
C TRP A 272 -19.41 -10.51 5.85
N LYS A 273 -20.53 -9.81 5.65
CA LYS A 273 -21.39 -10.02 4.48
C LYS A 273 -20.68 -9.73 3.17
N GLU A 274 -19.92 -8.62 3.11
CA GLU A 274 -19.14 -8.25 1.93
C GLU A 274 -18.06 -9.29 1.63
N VAL A 275 -17.31 -9.72 2.66
CA VAL A 275 -16.31 -10.80 2.56
C VAL A 275 -16.94 -12.10 2.09
N TYR A 276 -18.10 -12.48 2.64
CA TYR A 276 -18.81 -13.69 2.24
C TYR A 276 -19.30 -13.60 0.78
N THR A 277 -19.85 -12.44 0.38
CA THR A 277 -20.31 -12.20 -0.99
C THR A 277 -19.16 -12.30 -1.99
N SER A 278 -17.98 -11.72 -1.68
CA SER A 278 -16.82 -11.85 -2.56
C SER A 278 -16.38 -13.30 -2.71
N ILE A 279 -16.39 -14.08 -1.62
CA ILE A 279 -16.08 -15.52 -1.66
C ILE A 279 -17.10 -16.28 -2.51
N GLU A 280 -18.40 -15.99 -2.38
CA GLU A 280 -19.46 -16.63 -3.19
C GLU A 280 -19.34 -16.29 -4.68
N GLU A 281 -19.05 -15.03 -5.02
CA GLU A 281 -18.90 -14.56 -6.39
C GLU A 281 -17.61 -15.08 -7.06
N GLU A 282 -16.58 -15.43 -6.27
CA GLU A 282 -15.31 -16.00 -6.73
C GLU A 282 -15.46 -17.33 -7.53
N SER A 283 -16.66 -17.91 -7.68
CA SER A 283 -16.88 -19.13 -8.48
C SER A 283 -17.99 -19.07 -9.54
N GLU A 284 -18.46 -17.90 -9.95
CA GLU A 284 -19.29 -17.83 -11.18
C GLU A 284 -18.57 -17.15 -12.33
N GLU A 285 -17.64 -16.23 -12.05
CA GLU A 285 -16.83 -15.61 -13.11
C GLU A 285 -15.53 -16.40 -13.38
N GLU A 286 -14.88 -17.03 -12.41
CA GLU A 286 -13.62 -17.75 -12.68
C GLU A 286 -13.78 -19.10 -13.41
N GLU A 287 -14.95 -19.75 -13.36
CA GLU A 287 -15.24 -20.98 -14.12
C GLU A 287 -15.78 -20.70 -15.55
N GLU A 288 -16.38 -19.53 -15.82
CA GLU A 288 -16.83 -19.14 -17.17
C GLU A 288 -15.93 -18.09 -17.86
N SER A 289 -15.04 -17.43 -17.11
CA SER A 289 -13.96 -16.58 -17.62
C SER A 289 -12.60 -17.27 -17.46
N GLU A 290 -12.53 -18.56 -17.79
CA GLU A 290 -11.28 -19.17 -18.29
C GLU A 290 -10.89 -18.49 -19.63
N GLU A 291 -10.53 -17.20 -19.59
CA GLU A 291 -9.57 -16.68 -20.55
C GLU A 291 -8.23 -17.35 -20.20
N PRO A 292 -7.67 -18.12 -21.14
CA PRO A 292 -6.80 -19.25 -20.83
C PRO A 292 -5.48 -18.77 -20.22
N ILE A 293 -5.09 -19.37 -19.08
CA ILE A 293 -3.83 -20.10 -18.80
C ILE A 293 -2.52 -19.56 -19.46
N GLU A 294 -2.42 -18.28 -19.84
CA GLU A 294 -1.20 -17.70 -20.42
C GLU A 294 -0.39 -16.92 -19.38
N ILE A 295 -1.01 -16.43 -18.30
CA ILE A 295 -0.32 -15.56 -17.32
C ILE A 295 0.62 -16.36 -16.40
N TYR A 296 0.24 -17.56 -15.96
CA TYR A 296 1.09 -18.37 -15.07
C TYR A 296 2.31 -18.99 -15.77
N GLU A 297 2.24 -19.29 -17.07
CA GLU A 297 3.44 -19.66 -17.83
C GLU A 297 4.38 -18.46 -18.06
N LEU A 298 3.86 -17.23 -17.95
CA LEU A 298 4.62 -16.00 -18.20
C LEU A 298 5.39 -15.47 -16.99
N ILE A 299 5.03 -15.81 -15.74
CA ILE A 299 5.70 -15.30 -14.50
C ILE A 299 6.88 -16.21 -14.08
N GLY A 300 6.93 -17.43 -14.63
CA GLY A 300 8.00 -18.41 -14.42
C GLY A 300 7.95 -19.06 -13.03
N SER A 301 8.58 -20.22 -12.86
CA SER A 301 8.56 -20.93 -11.57
C SER A 301 9.24 -20.13 -10.45
N GLU A 302 8.75 -20.29 -9.24
CA GLU A 302 9.35 -19.80 -8.01
C GLU A 302 10.81 -20.33 -7.88
N ALA A 303 11.75 -19.44 -7.57
CA ALA A 303 13.18 -19.73 -7.58
C ALA A 303 13.96 -18.92 -6.53
N ARG A 304 15.19 -19.35 -6.24
CA ARG A 304 16.16 -18.62 -5.42
C ARG A 304 17.27 -18.08 -6.31
N LEU A 305 17.50 -16.78 -6.29
CA LEU A 305 18.62 -16.14 -6.98
C LEU A 305 19.83 -16.07 -6.05
N TYR A 306 20.94 -16.65 -6.48
CA TYR A 306 22.20 -16.63 -5.74
C TYR A 306 23.26 -15.84 -6.47
N ILE A 307 24.07 -15.06 -5.74
CA ILE A 307 25.35 -14.55 -6.23
C ILE A 307 26.42 -15.60 -5.94
N THR A 308 27.13 -16.03 -6.97
CA THR A 308 28.23 -17.02 -6.88
C THR A 308 29.60 -16.37 -7.01
N ASP A 309 29.67 -15.17 -7.61
CA ASP A 309 30.88 -14.33 -7.64
C ASP A 309 30.45 -12.85 -7.66
N ILE A 310 31.06 -12.00 -6.83
CA ILE A 310 30.76 -10.55 -6.76
C ILE A 310 31.45 -9.73 -7.87
N GLY A 311 32.30 -10.36 -8.67
CA GLY A 311 32.83 -9.79 -9.90
C GLY A 311 33.86 -8.66 -9.71
N PRO A 312 34.16 -7.93 -10.80
CA PRO A 312 35.16 -6.86 -10.79
C PRO A 312 34.69 -5.60 -10.05
N ASN A 313 33.37 -5.32 -9.98
CA ASN A 313 32.85 -4.13 -9.29
C ASN A 313 32.42 -4.41 -7.83
N LYS A 314 33.31 -5.05 -7.07
CA LYS A 314 33.06 -5.54 -5.69
C LYS A 314 32.36 -4.51 -4.79
N MET A 315 32.83 -3.26 -4.79
CA MET A 315 32.25 -2.22 -3.93
C MET A 315 30.82 -1.84 -4.30
N LYS A 316 30.44 -1.95 -5.58
CA LYS A 316 29.06 -1.70 -6.03
C LYS A 316 28.13 -2.84 -5.63
N VAL A 317 28.59 -4.09 -5.76
CA VAL A 317 27.84 -5.26 -5.30
C VAL A 317 27.70 -5.25 -3.78
N ILE A 318 28.73 -4.86 -3.03
CA ILE A 318 28.65 -4.67 -1.57
C ILE A 318 27.67 -3.56 -1.21
N ALA A 319 27.65 -2.44 -1.95
CA ALA A 319 26.67 -1.38 -1.72
C ALA A 319 25.24 -1.84 -2.02
N LEU A 320 25.05 -2.69 -3.03
CA LEU A 320 23.77 -3.30 -3.35
C LEU A 320 23.32 -4.28 -2.25
N LEU A 321 24.20 -5.17 -1.78
CA LEU A 321 23.93 -6.06 -0.64
C LEU A 321 23.57 -5.26 0.62
N LYS A 322 24.26 -4.14 0.87
CA LYS A 322 23.95 -3.25 1.99
C LYS A 322 22.54 -2.69 1.89
N LYS A 323 22.14 -2.23 0.69
CA LYS A 323 20.79 -1.69 0.43
C LYS A 323 19.73 -2.78 0.57
N GLU A 324 19.94 -3.92 -0.08
CA GLU A 324 18.94 -5.00 -0.17
C GLU A 324 18.67 -5.67 1.18
N PHE A 325 19.72 -5.91 1.97
CA PHE A 325 19.59 -6.60 3.25
C PHE A 325 19.47 -5.66 4.46
N GLY A 326 19.52 -4.33 4.25
CA GLY A 326 19.50 -3.35 5.35
C GLY A 326 20.67 -3.47 6.34
N ILE A 327 21.77 -4.10 5.94
CA ILE A 327 22.92 -4.42 6.81
C ILE A 327 23.97 -3.30 6.81
N SER A 328 24.89 -3.32 7.78
CA SER A 328 26.03 -2.41 7.81
C SER A 328 27.03 -2.70 6.68
N GLY A 329 27.89 -1.73 6.35
CA GLY A 329 28.92 -1.92 5.33
C GLY A 329 29.94 -3.01 5.68
N THR A 330 30.21 -3.20 6.97
CA THR A 330 31.05 -4.29 7.49
C THR A 330 30.39 -5.65 7.33
N GLU A 331 29.08 -5.76 7.60
CA GLU A 331 28.33 -7.00 7.40
C GLU A 331 28.20 -7.35 5.92
N ALA A 332 27.96 -6.36 5.05
CA ALA A 332 27.93 -6.57 3.61
C ALA A 332 29.28 -7.03 3.05
N LEU A 333 30.39 -6.49 3.59
CA LEU A 333 31.74 -6.93 3.23
C LEU A 333 31.99 -8.38 3.66
N GLU A 334 31.60 -8.78 4.88
CA GLU A 334 31.73 -10.17 5.32
C GLU A 334 30.82 -11.12 4.51
N LEU A 335 29.60 -10.68 4.19
CA LEU A 335 28.68 -11.44 3.34
C LEU A 335 29.26 -11.68 1.94
N SER A 336 29.93 -10.67 1.36
CA SER A 336 30.55 -10.74 0.03
C SER A 336 31.69 -11.77 -0.09
N LYS A 337 32.22 -12.25 1.04
CA LYS A 337 33.27 -13.28 1.06
C LYS A 337 32.71 -14.70 0.98
N LYS A 338 31.39 -14.88 1.13
CA LYS A 338 30.77 -16.20 1.05
C LYS A 338 30.83 -16.71 -0.40
N PRO A 339 31.06 -18.01 -0.62
CA PRO A 339 31.15 -18.59 -1.96
C PRO A 339 29.78 -18.62 -2.68
N LYS A 340 28.68 -18.51 -1.94
CA LYS A 340 27.32 -18.43 -2.47
C LYS A 340 26.47 -17.59 -1.52
N ILE A 341 25.82 -16.56 -2.05
CA ILE A 341 25.01 -15.61 -1.29
C ILE A 341 23.60 -15.70 -1.83
N LEU A 342 22.62 -16.09 -1.00
CA LEU A 342 21.21 -15.96 -1.38
C LEU A 342 20.90 -14.47 -1.49
N PHE A 343 20.56 -14.01 -2.69
CA PHE A 343 20.22 -12.62 -2.95
C PHE A 343 18.73 -12.38 -2.73
N LYS A 344 17.88 -13.21 -3.35
CA LYS A 344 16.42 -13.07 -3.27
C LYS A 344 15.70 -14.37 -3.60
N THR A 345 14.47 -14.52 -3.11
CA THR A 345 13.56 -15.61 -3.46
C THR A 345 12.31 -15.00 -4.09
N GLY A 346 11.78 -15.61 -5.14
CA GLY A 346 10.59 -15.13 -5.84
C GLY A 346 10.42 -15.79 -7.20
N TYR A 347 9.47 -15.33 -7.99
CA TYR A 347 9.23 -15.88 -9.32
C TYR A 347 10.35 -15.53 -10.30
N SER A 348 10.77 -16.52 -11.11
CA SER A 348 11.96 -16.41 -11.97
C SER A 348 11.92 -15.24 -12.97
N LYS A 349 10.74 -14.82 -13.47
CA LYS A 349 10.64 -13.62 -14.31
C LYS A 349 10.97 -12.34 -13.54
N TRP A 350 10.55 -12.23 -12.28
CA TRP A 350 10.79 -11.04 -11.46
C TRP A 350 12.24 -10.98 -10.98
N LEU A 351 12.83 -12.14 -10.70
CA LEU A 351 14.24 -12.27 -10.38
C LEU A 351 15.16 -11.99 -11.58
N GLU A 352 14.67 -11.97 -12.82
CA GLU A 352 15.47 -11.66 -14.00
C GLU A 352 15.93 -10.19 -14.02
N TYR A 353 15.17 -9.28 -13.41
CA TYR A 353 15.60 -7.89 -13.20
C TYR A 353 16.80 -7.83 -12.25
N ASP A 354 16.68 -8.49 -11.10
CA ASP A 354 17.72 -8.56 -10.08
C ASP A 354 18.99 -9.25 -10.63
N ARG A 355 18.81 -10.31 -11.43
CA ARG A 355 19.90 -10.96 -12.16
C ARG A 355 20.61 -10.00 -13.11
N LYS A 356 19.88 -9.30 -13.98
CA LYS A 356 20.48 -8.35 -14.93
C LYS A 356 21.23 -7.23 -14.20
N GLN A 357 20.66 -6.68 -13.14
CA GLN A 357 21.32 -5.66 -12.33
C GLN A 357 22.64 -6.18 -11.73
N LEU A 358 22.64 -7.40 -11.20
CA LEU A 358 23.85 -8.03 -10.65
C LEU A 358 24.90 -8.31 -11.74
N GLU A 359 24.49 -8.84 -12.89
CA GLU A 359 25.38 -9.10 -14.04
C GLU A 359 25.95 -7.80 -14.65
N GLU A 360 25.17 -6.71 -14.69
CA GLU A 360 25.65 -5.37 -15.11
C GLU A 360 26.70 -4.80 -14.14
N LEU A 361 26.59 -5.12 -12.85
CA LEU A 361 27.63 -4.87 -11.86
C LEU A 361 28.80 -5.85 -11.98
N GLY A 362 28.74 -6.81 -12.89
CA GLY A 362 29.79 -7.79 -13.16
C GLY A 362 29.78 -9.01 -12.24
N ALA A 363 28.75 -9.16 -11.40
CA ALA A 363 28.58 -10.35 -10.58
C ALA A 363 28.14 -11.56 -11.43
N SER A 364 28.49 -12.77 -10.99
CA SER A 364 27.95 -14.01 -11.52
C SER A 364 26.83 -14.51 -10.62
N VAL A 365 25.71 -14.93 -11.23
CA VAL A 365 24.53 -15.38 -10.50
C VAL A 365 24.01 -16.73 -10.99
N GLU A 366 23.28 -17.42 -10.14
CA GLU A 366 22.71 -18.74 -10.39
C GLU A 366 21.29 -18.81 -9.81
N PHE A 367 20.36 -19.39 -10.58
CA PHE A 367 19.05 -19.78 -10.06
C PHE A 367 19.10 -21.17 -9.42
N GLY A 368 18.56 -21.29 -8.22
CA GLY A 368 18.36 -22.58 -7.54
C GLY A 368 16.86 -22.87 -7.29
N PRO A 369 16.46 -24.15 -7.24
CA PRO A 369 15.09 -24.53 -6.91
C PRO A 369 14.75 -24.23 -5.44
N LEU A 370 13.46 -24.05 -5.16
CA LEU A 370 12.92 -24.18 -3.81
C LEU A 370 12.84 -25.68 -3.49
N THR A 371 13.77 -26.14 -2.66
CA THR A 371 13.78 -27.52 -2.11
C THR A 371 12.62 -27.77 -1.19
#